data_AF-A0A7C3YBG3-F1
#
_entry.id   AF-A0A7C3YBG3-F1
#
_cell.length_a   1.000
_cell.length_b   1.000
_cell.length_c   1.000
_cell.angle_alpha   90.00
_cell.angle_beta   90.00
_cell.angle_gamma   90.00
#
_symmetry.space_group_name_H-M   'P 1'
#
loop_
_entity.id
_entity.type
_entity.pdbx_description
1 polymer ?
#
loop_
_entity_poly.entity_id
_entity_poly.type
_entity_poly.pdbx_seq_one_letter_code
_entity_poly.pdbx_strand_id
1 'polypeptide(L)'
;MAVALYVTSTETYSGKTAVCVGIAQRMRHDGLKVGYFKPLSFSARREEQGPVDEDSRVIKRLLGLKEPLSVLCPVMITPTVLDQIVRGQKIDLADQIKAAYEKIAADKDVVIIEGANNMATGCLIDMSGIEVVEQFKAKCIVVVRYRADLVIDHLLIAKRVVGDPVIGSVINTIPQGR
;
A
#
# COMPACT_ATOMS: atom_id res chain seq x y z
N MET A 1 -9.92 11.95 13.28
CA MET A 1 -8.80 11.11 12.82
C MET A 1 -9.17 10.53 11.47
N ALA A 2 -8.27 10.56 10.50
CA ALA A 2 -8.50 9.98 9.18
C ALA A 2 -8.77 8.46 9.29
N VAL A 3 -9.65 7.94 8.43
CA VAL A 3 -9.84 6.50 8.27
C VAL A 3 -8.71 5.94 7.39
N ALA A 4 -8.02 4.91 7.85
CA ALA A 4 -7.05 4.19 7.04
C ALA A 4 -7.74 3.12 6.19
N LEU A 5 -7.50 3.12 4.88
CA LEU A 5 -7.94 2.08 3.95
C LEU A 5 -6.73 1.42 3.31
N TYR A 6 -6.39 0.22 3.75
CA TYR A 6 -5.33 -0.60 3.19
C TYR A 6 -5.81 -1.37 1.96
N VAL A 7 -5.15 -1.16 0.83
CA VAL A 7 -5.41 -1.86 -0.43
C VAL A 7 -4.26 -2.82 -0.70
N THR A 8 -4.53 -4.12 -0.58
CA THR A 8 -3.50 -5.16 -0.66
C THR A 8 -3.78 -6.20 -1.74
N SER A 9 -2.88 -7.17 -1.88
CA SER A 9 -2.96 -8.23 -2.89
C SER A 9 -2.21 -9.48 -2.43
N THR A 10 -2.64 -10.63 -2.95
CA THR A 10 -1.92 -11.90 -2.80
C THR A 10 -0.76 -12.04 -3.80
N GLU A 11 -0.70 -11.18 -4.82
CA GLU A 11 0.33 -11.22 -5.87
C GLU A 11 0.76 -9.83 -6.38
N THR A 12 1.91 -9.78 -7.06
CA THR A 12 2.39 -8.59 -7.80
C THR A 12 1.53 -8.31 -9.03
N TYR A 13 1.48 -7.06 -9.47
CA TYR A 13 0.81 -6.65 -10.72
C TYR A 13 -0.70 -7.02 -10.80
N SER A 14 -1.39 -7.04 -9.66
CA SER A 14 -2.85 -7.23 -9.60
C SER A 14 -3.67 -5.97 -9.89
N GLY A 15 -3.01 -4.82 -10.06
CA GLY A 15 -3.66 -3.54 -10.36
C GLY A 15 -4.06 -2.72 -9.13
N LYS A 16 -3.46 -2.98 -7.95
CA LYS A 16 -3.67 -2.20 -6.72
C LYS A 16 -3.61 -0.69 -6.94
N THR A 17 -2.59 -0.21 -7.64
CA THR A 17 -2.37 1.22 -7.90
C THR A 17 -3.53 1.86 -8.66
N ALA A 18 -4.04 1.18 -9.70
CA ALA A 18 -5.21 1.65 -10.44
C ALA A 18 -6.48 1.65 -9.57
N VAL A 19 -6.67 0.61 -8.75
CA VAL A 19 -7.77 0.53 -7.77
C VAL A 19 -7.67 1.67 -6.75
N CYS A 20 -6.48 1.96 -6.23
CA CYS A 20 -6.23 3.07 -5.30
C CYS A 20 -6.61 4.41 -5.93
N VAL A 21 -6.20 4.66 -7.18
CA VAL A 21 -6.57 5.88 -7.91
C VAL A 21 -8.08 5.99 -8.08
N GLY A 22 -8.76 4.92 -8.50
CA GLY A 22 -10.21 4.93 -8.70
C GLY A 22 -10.98 5.20 -7.39
N ILE A 23 -10.60 4.53 -6.30
CA ILE A 23 -11.18 4.77 -4.97
C ILE A 23 -10.92 6.22 -4.53
N ALA A 24 -9.68 6.71 -4.69
CA ALA A 24 -9.32 8.08 -4.30
C ALA A 24 -10.13 9.13 -5.07
N GLN A 25 -10.27 8.96 -6.39
CA GLN A 25 -11.05 9.86 -7.23
C GLN A 25 -12.52 9.85 -6.84
N ARG A 26 -13.09 8.67 -6.57
CA ARG A 26 -14.48 8.57 -6.13
C ARG A 26 -14.71 9.26 -4.78
N MET A 27 -13.86 9.01 -3.79
CA MET A 27 -13.95 9.65 -2.47
C MET A 27 -13.79 11.17 -2.54
N ARG A 28 -12.90 11.67 -3.41
CA ARG A 28 -12.76 13.12 -3.65
C ARG A 28 -14.00 13.72 -4.31
N HIS A 29 -14.59 13.02 -5.28
CA HIS A 29 -15.86 13.42 -5.89
C HIS A 29 -16.97 13.51 -4.84
N ASP A 30 -16.94 12.61 -3.85
CA ASP A 30 -17.88 12.61 -2.71
C ASP A 30 -17.51 13.66 -1.63
N GLY A 31 -16.53 14.54 -1.89
CA GLY A 31 -16.18 15.68 -1.03
C GLY A 31 -15.12 15.41 0.05
N LEU A 32 -14.55 14.21 0.10
CA LEU A 32 -13.56 13.84 1.13
C LEU A 32 -12.14 14.33 0.80
N LYS A 33 -11.42 14.75 1.83
CA LYS A 33 -9.96 14.99 1.77
C LYS A 33 -9.23 13.66 1.80
N VAL A 34 -8.75 13.22 0.64
CA VAL A 34 -8.05 11.93 0.48
C VAL A 34 -6.53 12.11 0.52
N GLY A 35 -5.88 11.35 1.39
CA GLY A 35 -4.44 11.13 1.39
C GLY A 35 -4.08 9.80 0.73
N TYR A 36 -2.82 9.67 0.32
CA TYR A 36 -2.25 8.44 -0.19
C TYR A 36 -0.96 8.14 0.55
N PHE A 37 -0.70 6.86 0.79
CA PHE A 37 0.49 6.41 1.48
C PHE A 37 0.93 5.05 0.96
N LYS A 38 2.22 4.87 0.71
CA LYS A 38 2.84 3.59 0.39
C LYS A 38 3.95 3.35 1.41
N PRO A 39 3.68 2.59 2.49
CA PRO A 39 4.59 2.53 3.64
C PRO A 39 6.00 2.11 3.24
N LEU A 40 6.11 1.14 2.34
CA LEU A 40 7.37 0.58 1.88
C LEU A 40 7.31 0.19 0.41
N SER A 41 8.44 0.34 -0.28
CA SER A 41 8.63 -0.12 -1.65
C SER A 41 9.90 -0.95 -1.80
N PHE A 42 9.79 -2.06 -2.55
CA PHE A 42 10.91 -2.91 -2.98
C PHE A 42 11.28 -2.67 -4.45
N SER A 43 10.56 -1.79 -5.14
CA SER A 43 10.69 -1.53 -6.58
C SER A 43 11.36 -0.18 -6.85
N ALA A 44 12.31 0.21 -6.00
CA ALA A 44 12.99 1.49 -6.09
C ALA A 44 13.85 1.57 -7.36
N ARG A 45 13.59 2.56 -8.21
CA ARG A 45 14.47 2.91 -9.32
C ARG A 45 15.51 3.90 -8.82
N ARG A 46 16.79 3.69 -9.13
CA ARG A 46 17.85 4.68 -8.82
C ARG A 46 17.74 5.85 -9.80
N GLU A 47 17.54 7.06 -9.29
CA GLU A 47 17.67 8.32 -10.01
C GLU A 47 18.78 9.18 -9.38
N GLU A 48 19.22 10.26 -10.05
CA GLU A 48 20.30 11.14 -9.56
C GLU A 48 20.02 11.74 -8.18
N GLN A 49 18.75 11.99 -7.86
CA GLN A 49 18.31 12.56 -6.59
C GLN A 49 18.05 11.50 -5.51
N GLY A 50 18.27 10.23 -5.82
CA GLY A 50 18.04 9.09 -4.92
C GLY A 50 17.06 8.07 -5.49
N PRO A 51 16.79 7.00 -4.73
CA PRO A 51 15.79 6.02 -5.11
C PRO A 51 14.38 6.64 -5.15
N VAL A 52 13.57 6.25 -6.14
CA VAL A 52 12.18 6.73 -6.30
C VAL A 52 11.25 5.56 -6.62
N ASP A 53 10.06 5.58 -6.03
CA ASP A 53 8.94 4.68 -6.36
C ASP A 53 8.05 5.32 -7.43
N GLU A 54 7.93 4.65 -8.59
CA GLU A 54 7.17 5.17 -9.73
C GLU A 54 5.67 5.30 -9.42
N ASP A 55 5.10 4.32 -8.71
CA ASP A 55 3.67 4.30 -8.39
C ASP A 55 3.29 5.55 -7.56
N SER A 56 4.09 5.85 -6.55
CA SER A 56 3.91 7.04 -5.70
C SER A 56 4.06 8.34 -6.50
N ARG A 57 4.96 8.38 -7.48
CA ARG A 57 5.13 9.53 -8.39
C ARG A 57 3.92 9.72 -9.29
N VAL A 58 3.43 8.65 -9.89
CA VAL A 58 2.25 8.66 -10.76
C VAL A 58 1.01 9.07 -9.96
N ILE A 59 0.78 8.48 -8.79
CA ILE A 59 -0.38 8.80 -7.94
C ILE A 59 -0.33 10.23 -7.44
N LYS A 60 0.84 10.71 -6.99
CA LYS A 60 1.02 12.12 -6.61
C LYS A 60 0.56 13.06 -7.72
N ARG A 61 0.94 12.79 -8.97
CA ARG A 61 0.54 13.58 -10.13
C ARG A 61 -0.96 13.48 -10.41
N LEU A 62 -1.51 12.26 -10.46
CA LEU A 62 -2.91 12.01 -10.78
C LEU A 62 -3.88 12.58 -9.73
N LEU A 63 -3.49 12.55 -8.46
CA LEU A 63 -4.30 13.07 -7.36
C LEU A 63 -3.92 14.51 -6.96
N GLY A 64 -2.89 15.11 -7.56
CA GLY A 64 -2.45 16.47 -7.21
C GLY A 64 -2.01 16.59 -5.75
N LEU A 65 -1.34 15.56 -5.21
CA LEU A 65 -0.88 15.54 -3.81
C LEU A 65 0.27 16.52 -3.61
N LYS A 66 0.28 17.20 -2.46
CA LYS A 66 1.28 18.24 -2.16
C LYS A 66 2.47 17.67 -1.38
N GLU A 67 2.23 16.60 -0.65
CA GLU A 67 3.19 15.90 0.18
C GLU A 67 4.38 15.41 -0.69
N PRO A 68 5.64 15.54 -0.22
CA PRO A 68 6.80 15.09 -0.96
C PRO A 68 6.81 13.55 -1.07
N LEU A 69 7.49 13.02 -2.10
CA LEU A 69 7.56 11.56 -2.31
C LEU A 69 8.19 10.83 -1.13
N SER A 70 9.13 11.46 -0.42
CA SER A 70 9.74 10.92 0.81
C SER A 70 8.78 10.82 2.00
N VAL A 71 7.61 11.47 1.94
CA VAL A 71 6.54 11.30 2.94
C VAL A 71 5.50 10.30 2.42
N LEU A 72 5.14 10.36 1.14
CA LEU A 72 4.20 9.43 0.52
C LEU A 72 4.73 7.99 0.48
N CYS A 73 6.03 7.81 0.26
CA CYS A 73 6.74 6.53 0.27
C CYS A 73 8.06 6.67 1.04
N PRO A 74 8.02 6.56 2.38
CA PRO A 74 9.14 6.92 3.24
C PRO A 74 10.27 5.89 3.22
N VAL A 75 9.94 4.61 3.06
CA VAL A 75 10.91 3.51 3.14
C VAL A 75 11.06 2.84 1.79
N MET A 76 12.31 2.78 1.32
CA MET A 76 12.68 2.07 0.10
C MET A 76 13.70 0.99 0.46
N ILE A 77 13.31 -0.27 0.32
CA ILE A 77 14.17 -1.41 0.60
C ILE A 77 15.08 -1.64 -0.60
N THR A 78 16.24 -0.99 -0.56
CA THR A 78 17.33 -1.20 -1.54
C THR A 78 18.19 -2.40 -1.13
N PRO A 79 19.02 -2.95 -2.04
CA PRO A 79 19.95 -4.03 -1.68
C PRO A 79 20.85 -3.68 -0.49
N THR A 80 21.27 -2.42 -0.36
CA THR A 80 22.07 -1.95 0.77
C THR A 80 21.29 -1.98 2.07
N VAL A 81 20.06 -1.45 2.08
CA VAL A 81 19.19 -1.49 3.27
C VAL A 81 18.89 -2.92 3.67
N LEU A 82 18.63 -3.80 2.70
CA LEU A 82 18.39 -5.22 2.94
C LEU A 82 19.60 -5.90 3.60
N ASP A 83 20.82 -5.68 3.08
CA ASP A 83 22.05 -6.22 3.68
C ASP A 83 22.26 -5.74 5.12
N GLN A 84 21.97 -4.47 5.40
CA GLN A 84 22.06 -3.94 6.77
C GLN A 84 21.08 -4.63 7.73
N ILE A 85 19.81 -4.80 7.32
CA ILE A 85 18.80 -5.47 8.14
C ILE A 85 19.19 -6.92 8.40
N VAL A 86 19.62 -7.65 7.37
CA VAL A 86 20.03 -9.06 7.48
C VAL A 86 21.26 -9.23 8.39
N ARG A 87 22.15 -8.23 8.45
CA ARG A 87 23.28 -8.20 9.40
C ARG A 87 22.90 -7.80 10.83
N GLY A 88 21.61 -7.59 11.12
CA GLY A 88 21.12 -7.22 12.43
C GLY A 88 21.41 -5.76 12.82
N GLN A 89 21.67 -4.88 11.84
CA GLN A 89 21.79 -3.45 12.12
C GLN A 89 20.41 -2.91 12.51
N LYS A 90 20.35 -2.15 13.60
CA LYS A 90 19.12 -1.46 14.01
C LYS A 90 18.89 -0.28 13.08
N ILE A 91 17.77 -0.31 12.35
CA ILE A 91 17.31 0.78 11.50
C ILE A 91 15.85 1.03 11.86
N ASP A 92 15.50 2.28 12.18
CA ASP A 92 14.18 2.67 12.70
C ASP A 92 13.15 2.86 11.57
N LEU A 93 13.03 1.87 10.67
CA LEU A 93 12.18 1.95 9.48
C LEU A 93 10.68 2.01 9.83
N ALA A 94 10.24 1.25 10.84
CA ALA A 94 8.85 1.25 11.29
C ALA A 94 8.44 2.61 11.88
N ASP A 95 9.32 3.24 12.66
CA ASP A 95 9.08 4.58 13.20
C ASP A 95 9.06 5.65 12.11
N GLN A 96 9.96 5.53 11.12
CA GLN A 96 9.95 6.40 9.94
C GLN A 96 8.62 6.31 9.18
N ILE A 97 8.12 5.09 8.98
CA ILE A 97 6.82 4.81 8.35
C ILE A 97 5.67 5.45 9.14
N LYS A 98 5.66 5.25 10.46
CA LYS A 98 4.62 5.79 11.34
C LYS A 98 4.61 7.33 11.31
N ALA A 99 5.77 7.96 11.46
CA ALA A 99 5.90 9.42 11.45
C ALA A 99 5.47 10.02 10.10
N ALA A 100 5.72 9.33 8.98
CA ALA A 100 5.26 9.77 7.67
C ALA A 100 3.74 9.65 7.52
N TYR A 101 3.15 8.55 7.99
CA TYR A 101 1.70 8.35 8.00
C TYR A 101 0.99 9.44 8.82
N GLU A 102 1.48 9.77 10.02
CA GLU A 102 0.90 10.79 10.89
C GLU A 102 0.87 12.17 10.21
N LYS A 103 1.93 12.53 9.49
CA LYS A 103 1.99 13.78 8.69
C LYS A 103 0.94 13.80 7.60
N ILE A 104 0.72 12.69 6.90
CA ILE A 104 -0.29 12.59 5.84
C ILE A 104 -1.70 12.65 6.44
N ALA A 105 -1.95 11.92 7.52
CA ALA A 105 -3.28 11.76 8.10
C ALA A 105 -3.82 13.01 8.80
N ALA A 106 -2.96 13.98 9.17
CA ALA A 106 -3.33 15.13 9.98
C ALA A 106 -4.46 16.01 9.41
N ASP A 107 -4.56 16.14 8.09
CA ASP A 107 -5.58 16.97 7.40
C ASP A 107 -6.39 16.16 6.37
N LYS A 108 -6.62 14.86 6.63
CA LYS A 108 -7.37 13.98 5.73
C LYS A 108 -8.55 13.34 6.44
N ASP A 109 -9.59 13.06 5.67
CA ASP A 109 -10.73 12.26 6.11
C ASP A 109 -10.42 10.77 5.93
N VAL A 110 -9.71 10.43 4.84
CA VAL A 110 -9.30 9.06 4.51
C VAL A 110 -7.87 9.05 4.00
N VAL A 111 -7.06 8.08 4.44
CA VAL A 111 -5.76 7.79 3.86
C VAL A 111 -5.81 6.41 3.21
N ILE A 112 -5.60 6.37 1.90
CA ILE A 112 -5.46 5.12 1.15
C ILE A 112 -4.00 4.65 1.30
N ILE A 113 -3.84 3.48 1.90
CA ILE A 113 -2.54 2.84 2.12
C ILE A 113 -2.37 1.76 1.04
N GLU A 114 -1.51 1.98 0.07
CA GLU A 114 -1.19 0.98 -0.94
C GLU A 114 -0.19 -0.05 -0.38
N GLY A 115 -0.61 -1.31 -0.37
CA GLY A 115 0.27 -2.42 0.01
C GLY A 115 1.38 -2.65 -1.01
N ALA A 116 2.46 -3.27 -0.53
CA ALA A 116 3.57 -3.66 -1.36
C ALA A 116 3.19 -4.83 -2.30
N ASN A 117 4.20 -5.52 -2.83
CA ASN A 117 4.05 -6.57 -3.84
C ASN A 117 2.99 -7.62 -3.46
N ASN A 118 3.10 -8.18 -2.26
CA ASN A 118 2.14 -9.10 -1.66
C ASN A 118 2.02 -8.84 -0.15
N MET A 119 1.13 -9.58 0.52
CA MET A 119 0.88 -9.42 1.95
C MET A 119 2.07 -9.75 2.87
N ALA A 120 2.98 -10.65 2.47
CA ALA A 120 4.17 -11.00 3.25
C ALA A 120 5.31 -9.98 3.11
N THR A 121 5.23 -9.11 2.10
CA THR A 121 6.24 -8.11 1.83
C THR A 121 6.27 -7.10 2.97
N GLY A 122 7.38 -7.03 3.71
CA GLY A 122 7.52 -6.18 4.90
C GLY A 122 7.70 -6.94 6.22
N CYS A 123 7.48 -8.26 6.27
CA CYS A 123 7.68 -9.07 7.50
C CYS A 123 9.09 -8.92 8.11
N LEU A 124 10.12 -8.65 7.30
CA LEU A 124 11.49 -8.48 7.78
C LEU A 124 11.65 -7.28 8.75
N ILE A 125 10.72 -6.32 8.70
CA ILE A 125 10.77 -5.06 9.44
C ILE A 125 9.45 -4.80 10.19
N ASP A 126 8.68 -5.86 10.46
CA ASP A 126 7.38 -5.81 11.14
C ASP A 126 6.37 -4.86 10.46
N MET A 127 6.40 -4.78 9.13
CA MET A 127 5.53 -3.93 8.30
C MET A 127 4.89 -4.68 7.12
N SER A 128 4.63 -5.97 7.28
CA SER A 128 3.79 -6.77 6.39
C SER A 128 2.37 -6.23 6.31
N GLY A 129 1.56 -6.79 5.40
CA GLY A 129 0.18 -6.36 5.25
C GLY A 129 -0.67 -6.53 6.51
N ILE A 130 -0.36 -7.52 7.36
CA ILE A 130 -1.06 -7.74 8.63
C ILE A 130 -0.67 -6.65 9.63
N GLU A 131 0.63 -6.42 9.80
CA GLU A 131 1.14 -5.39 10.72
C GLU A 131 0.69 -3.99 10.30
N VAL A 132 0.65 -3.69 8.99
CA VAL A 132 0.08 -2.42 8.48
C VAL A 132 -1.39 -2.26 8.88
N VAL A 133 -2.19 -3.32 8.75
CA VAL A 133 -3.62 -3.28 9.14
C VAL A 133 -3.78 -3.05 10.63
N GLU A 134 -3.00 -3.75 11.46
CA GLU A 134 -3.05 -3.63 12.91
C GLU A 134 -2.55 -2.27 13.40
N GLN A 135 -1.36 -1.86 12.95
CA GLN A 135 -0.69 -0.63 13.37
C GLN A 135 -1.49 0.62 13.04
N PHE A 136 -2.14 0.66 11.87
CA PHE A 136 -2.96 1.80 11.46
C PHE A 136 -4.46 1.60 11.68
N LYS A 137 -4.87 0.48 12.31
CA LYS A 137 -6.28 0.10 12.50
C LYS A 137 -7.07 0.20 11.20
N ALA A 138 -6.45 -0.20 10.09
CA ALA A 138 -6.95 0.06 8.75
C ALA A 138 -8.09 -0.89 8.39
N LYS A 139 -9.07 -0.39 7.64
CA LYS A 139 -9.96 -1.26 6.85
C LYS A 139 -9.16 -1.81 5.67
N CYS A 140 -9.49 -3.01 5.21
CA CYS A 140 -8.74 -3.69 4.16
C CYS A 140 -9.62 -4.06 2.96
N ILE A 141 -9.12 -3.77 1.76
CA ILE A 141 -9.63 -4.31 0.49
C ILE A 141 -8.53 -5.18 -0.13
N VAL A 142 -8.90 -6.41 -0.50
CA VAL A 142 -7.98 -7.35 -1.16
C VAL A 142 -8.23 -7.34 -2.67
N VAL A 143 -7.18 -7.06 -3.45
CA VAL A 143 -7.21 -7.07 -4.90
C VAL A 143 -6.51 -8.32 -5.42
N VAL A 144 -7.17 -9.07 -6.30
CA VAL A 144 -6.60 -10.25 -6.96
C VAL A 144 -6.73 -10.11 -8.47
N ARG A 145 -5.80 -10.69 -9.22
CA ARG A 145 -5.93 -10.76 -10.68
C ARG A 145 -6.68 -12.02 -11.06
N TYR A 146 -7.68 -11.87 -11.92
CA TYR A 146 -8.35 -13.03 -12.49
C TYR A 146 -7.38 -13.84 -13.36
N ARG A 147 -7.21 -15.11 -13.01
CA ARG A 147 -6.45 -16.11 -13.78
C ARG A 147 -7.31 -17.33 -14.11
N ALA A 148 -8.14 -17.74 -13.16
CA ALA A 148 -9.11 -18.82 -13.25
C ALA A 148 -10.19 -18.61 -12.18
N ASP A 149 -11.29 -19.35 -12.26
CA ASP A 149 -12.42 -19.24 -11.32
C ASP A 149 -12.02 -19.52 -9.86
N LEU A 150 -11.02 -20.38 -9.63
CA LEU A 150 -10.44 -20.66 -8.31
C LEU A 150 -9.66 -19.48 -7.70
N VAL A 151 -9.63 -18.31 -8.36
CA VAL A 151 -9.08 -17.07 -7.77
C VAL A 151 -9.77 -16.70 -6.44
N ILE A 152 -11.01 -17.16 -6.23
CA ILE A 152 -11.75 -16.98 -4.98
C ILE A 152 -10.99 -17.54 -3.77
N ASP A 153 -10.21 -18.61 -3.92
CA ASP A 153 -9.44 -19.18 -2.80
C ASP A 153 -8.38 -18.20 -2.27
N HIS A 154 -7.79 -17.38 -3.16
CA HIS A 154 -6.86 -16.32 -2.77
C HIS A 154 -7.54 -15.23 -1.93
N LEU A 155 -8.80 -14.92 -2.21
CA LEU A 155 -9.60 -13.98 -1.42
C LEU A 155 -9.97 -14.57 -0.06
N LEU A 156 -10.38 -15.84 -0.03
CA LEU A 156 -10.76 -16.53 1.19
C LEU A 156 -9.58 -16.69 2.14
N ILE A 157 -8.38 -17.07 1.64
CA ILE A 157 -7.20 -17.16 2.50
C ILE A 157 -6.78 -15.78 3.02
N ALA A 158 -6.83 -14.73 2.19
CA ALA A 158 -6.54 -13.37 2.64
C ALA A 158 -7.52 -12.91 3.75
N LYS A 159 -8.82 -13.21 3.60
CA LYS A 159 -9.82 -12.95 4.65
C LYS A 159 -9.53 -13.71 5.94
N ARG A 160 -9.10 -14.98 5.86
CA ARG A 160 -8.74 -15.78 7.05
C ARG A 160 -7.51 -15.25 7.77
N VAL A 161 -6.52 -14.78 7.01
CA VAL A 161 -5.25 -14.27 7.56
C VAL A 161 -5.42 -12.88 8.17
N VAL A 162 -6.13 -11.97 7.50
CA VAL A 162 -6.33 -10.57 7.97
C VAL A 162 -7.48 -10.46 8.96
N GLY A 163 -8.54 -11.26 8.78
CA GLY A 163 -9.72 -11.26 9.63
C GLY A 163 -10.74 -10.14 9.33
N ASP A 164 -11.40 -9.67 10.38
CA ASP A 164 -12.50 -8.70 10.33
C ASP A 164 -12.21 -7.38 9.61
N PRO A 165 -10.97 -6.83 9.62
CA PRO A 165 -10.66 -5.61 8.89
C PRO A 165 -10.91 -5.68 7.39
N VAL A 166 -10.93 -6.87 6.77
CA VAL A 166 -11.28 -7.02 5.36
C VAL A 166 -12.77 -6.73 5.16
N ILE A 167 -13.05 -5.60 4.51
CA ILE A 167 -14.40 -5.09 4.24
C ILE A 167 -14.88 -5.39 2.81
N GLY A 168 -14.00 -5.86 1.94
CA GLY A 168 -14.33 -6.15 0.55
C GLY A 168 -13.16 -6.70 -0.25
N SER A 169 -13.43 -7.06 -1.49
CA SER A 169 -12.43 -7.60 -2.41
C SER A 169 -12.71 -7.16 -3.85
N VAL A 170 -11.66 -7.11 -4.67
CA VAL A 170 -11.73 -6.74 -6.09
C VAL A 170 -11.07 -7.85 -6.91
N ILE A 171 -11.82 -8.44 -7.84
CA ILE A 171 -11.26 -9.32 -8.86
C ILE A 171 -11.00 -8.47 -10.10
N ASN A 172 -9.75 -8.29 -10.46
CA ASN A 172 -9.33 -7.39 -11.53
C ASN A 172 -8.93 -8.16 -12.80
N THR A 173 -8.95 -7.49 -13.96
CA THR A 173 -8.53 -8.06 -15.26
C THR A 173 -9.35 -9.29 -15.70
N ILE A 174 -10.67 -9.26 -15.45
CA ILE A 174 -11.58 -10.31 -15.93
C ILE A 174 -11.72 -10.16 -17.47
N PRO A 175 -11.43 -11.20 -18.26
CA PRO A 175 -11.61 -11.18 -19.71
C PRO A 175 -13.08 -10.98 -20.10
N GLN A 176 -13.33 -10.39 -21.27
CA GLN A 176 -14.70 -10.35 -21.81
C GLN A 176 -15.23 -11.77 -22.04
N GLY A 177 -16.50 -12.00 -21.70
CA GLY A 177 -17.17 -13.29 -21.89
C GLY A 177 -16.96 -14.31 -20.76
N ARG A 178 -16.50 -13.87 -19.59
CA ARG A 178 -16.55 -14.61 -18.33
C ARG A 178 -17.65 -14.07 -17.43
#